data_AF-A0AAN9FVS2-F1
#
_entry.id   AF-A0AAN9FVS2-F1
#
_cell.length_a   1.000
_cell.length_b   1.000
_cell.length_c   1.000
_cell.angle_alpha   90.00
_cell.angle_beta   90.00
_cell.angle_gamma   90.00
#
_symmetry.space_group_name_H-M   'P 1'
#
loop_
_entity.id
_entity.type
_entity.pdbx_description
1 polymer ?
#
loop_
_entity_poly.entity_id
_entity_poly.type
_entity_poly.pdbx_seq_one_letter_code
_entity_poly.pdbx_strand_id
1 'polypeptide(L)'
;MLETSDTLLALGGSMSGIIAAVLYAVYRNKNVTVSQIQGAETVKLGSELEKRLVLKDDHCIAYAAVEGLVADLGKIFSTRNSMKQGVVLHTALVEHKSKRTQGFWADMKKVLRDTLDVAPFALRDSDTGHLILVTEATEAEGLLEDLEVTHNQFIPHKTSAVQAGIDRIFGEVCRGIQETEEMLVVGTSLMGIGEIFLEDGRVKIRPPETDSAKYFLTQLSKNQLIKKLQSQSLTLKIFTVIFGVVATSLIGFMIWRLAKRYLELKKTQKDFDEIRRSALRRRGEAREPTARGEDDSCVVCLSHPREVVTLDCGHISMCSDCAQLLPQPHKCPVCRDVIERFLPVYRP
;
A
#
# COMPACT_ATOMS: atom_id res chain seq x y z
N MET A 1 -4.10 1.12 30.56
CA MET A 1 -4.85 1.43 29.32
C MET A 1 -3.85 2.01 28.33
N LEU A 2 -3.73 1.45 27.13
CA LEU A 2 -2.98 2.12 26.04
C LEU A 2 -3.67 3.46 25.75
N GLU A 3 -2.90 4.54 25.69
CA GLU A 3 -3.43 5.83 25.24
C GLU A 3 -3.86 5.71 23.77
N THR A 4 -4.92 6.41 23.38
CA THR A 4 -5.43 6.44 22.00
C THR A 4 -4.34 6.82 20.98
N SER A 5 -3.33 7.58 21.39
CA SER A 5 -2.14 7.90 20.59
C SER A 5 -1.24 6.69 20.32
N ASP A 6 -1.08 5.79 21.28
CA ASP A 6 -0.21 4.62 21.17
C ASP A 6 -0.82 3.57 20.24
N THR A 7 -2.15 3.42 20.29
CA THR A 7 -2.89 2.58 19.33
C THR A 7 -2.78 3.13 17.91
N LEU A 8 -2.85 4.45 17.73
CA LEU A 8 -2.76 5.08 16.41
C LEU A 8 -1.35 4.96 15.81
N LEU A 9 -0.31 5.12 16.63
CA LEU A 9 1.09 4.92 16.21
C LEU A 9 1.37 3.46 15.84
N ALA A 10 0.86 2.50 16.61
CA ALA A 10 0.99 1.08 16.31
C ALA A 10 0.30 0.72 14.98
N LEU A 11 -0.92 1.20 14.77
CA LEU A 11 -1.67 1.00 13.52
C LEU A 11 -0.96 1.64 12.31
N GLY A 12 -0.39 2.84 12.47
CA GLY A 12 0.40 3.48 11.41
C GLY A 12 1.66 2.69 11.04
N GLY A 13 2.37 2.16 12.04
CA GLY A 13 3.52 1.28 11.84
C GLY A 13 3.17 -0.03 11.13
N SER A 14 2.07 -0.68 11.52
CA SER A 14 1.62 -1.93 10.87
C SER A 14 1.14 -1.69 9.43
N MET A 15 0.38 -0.62 9.18
CA MET A 15 -0.11 -0.31 7.84
C MET A 15 1.03 -0.01 6.87
N SER A 16 2.03 0.78 7.29
CA SER A 16 3.22 1.06 6.46
C SER A 16 4.03 -0.21 6.18
N GLY A 17 4.15 -1.12 7.16
CA GLY A 17 4.77 -2.43 6.96
C GLY A 17 4.04 -3.32 5.94
N ILE A 18 2.71 -3.38 6.00
CA ILE A 18 1.89 -4.13 5.03
C ILE A 18 2.05 -3.54 3.63
N ILE A 19 2.00 -2.21 3.50
CA ILE A 19 2.20 -1.52 2.21
C ILE A 19 3.60 -1.85 1.66
N ALA A 20 4.65 -1.78 2.48
CA ALA A 20 5.99 -2.14 2.05
C ALA A 20 6.08 -3.60 1.56
N ALA A 21 5.42 -4.54 2.26
CA ALA A 21 5.41 -5.94 1.87
C ALA A 21 4.70 -6.19 0.52
N VAL A 22 3.55 -5.54 0.30
CA VAL A 22 2.81 -5.59 -0.98
C VAL A 22 3.65 -4.98 -2.10
N LEU A 23 4.23 -3.80 -1.88
CA LEU A 23 5.10 -3.15 -2.87
C LEU A 23 6.32 -4.01 -3.21
N TYR A 24 6.92 -4.68 -2.22
CA TYR A 24 8.02 -5.61 -2.43
C TYR A 24 7.60 -6.83 -3.26
N ALA A 25 6.41 -7.39 -2.99
CA ALA A 25 5.88 -8.52 -3.76
C ALA A 25 5.65 -8.13 -5.24
N VAL A 26 5.06 -6.96 -5.50
CA VAL A 26 4.86 -6.44 -6.86
C VAL A 26 6.21 -6.15 -7.53
N TYR A 27 7.16 -5.53 -6.82
CA TYR A 27 8.53 -5.29 -7.29
C TYR A 27 9.23 -6.59 -7.72
N ARG A 28 9.16 -7.61 -6.87
CA ARG A 28 9.75 -8.93 -7.13
C ARG A 28 9.13 -9.56 -8.38
N ASN A 29 7.81 -9.54 -8.49
CA ASN A 29 7.11 -10.11 -9.66
C ASN A 29 7.53 -9.39 -10.96
N LYS A 30 7.55 -8.05 -10.97
CA LYS A 30 8.01 -7.28 -12.14
C LYS A 30 9.45 -7.60 -12.54
N ASN A 31 10.36 -7.80 -11.57
CA ASN A 31 11.73 -8.17 -11.90
C ASN A 31 11.84 -9.57 -12.51
N VAL A 32 11.06 -10.54 -12.03
CA VAL A 32 11.02 -11.88 -12.63
C VAL A 32 10.56 -11.79 -14.09
N THR A 33 9.49 -11.02 -14.35
CA THR A 33 9.01 -10.76 -15.71
C THR A 33 10.08 -10.10 -16.58
N VAL A 34 10.80 -9.10 -16.07
CA VAL A 34 11.91 -8.46 -16.81
C VAL A 34 13.00 -9.47 -17.17
N SER A 35 13.40 -10.33 -16.24
CA SER A 35 14.42 -11.36 -16.50
C SER A 35 13.96 -12.38 -17.55
N GLN A 36 12.69 -12.77 -17.54
CA GLN A 36 12.12 -13.65 -18.57
C GLN A 36 12.07 -12.98 -19.94
N ILE A 37 11.62 -11.72 -20.02
CA ILE A 37 11.61 -10.96 -21.28
C ILE A 37 13.03 -10.79 -21.82
N GLN A 38 14.02 -10.55 -20.95
CA GLN A 38 15.42 -10.48 -21.37
C GLN A 38 15.89 -11.80 -22.00
N GLY A 39 15.57 -12.93 -21.37
CA GLY A 39 15.89 -14.27 -21.87
C GLY A 39 15.10 -14.74 -23.08
N ALA A 40 13.94 -14.13 -23.36
CA ALA A 40 13.11 -14.48 -24.51
C ALA A 40 13.85 -14.22 -25.83
N GLU A 41 13.94 -15.21 -26.71
CA GLU A 41 14.54 -15.02 -28.03
C GLU A 41 13.62 -14.11 -28.88
N THR A 42 14.20 -13.17 -29.65
CA THR A 42 13.45 -12.43 -30.67
C THR A 42 13.47 -13.24 -31.95
N VAL A 43 12.32 -13.77 -32.33
CA VAL A 43 12.16 -14.65 -33.46
C VAL A 43 11.55 -13.87 -34.61
N LYS A 44 12.17 -13.95 -35.79
CA LYS A 44 11.60 -13.40 -37.01
C LYS A 44 10.58 -14.36 -37.60
N LEU A 45 9.47 -13.81 -38.04
CA LEU A 45 8.48 -14.51 -38.84
C LEU A 45 9.10 -14.96 -40.16
N GLY A 46 8.97 -16.24 -40.50
CA GLY A 46 9.59 -16.82 -41.68
C GLY A 46 9.55 -18.34 -41.67
N SER A 47 9.85 -18.96 -42.81
CA SER A 47 9.86 -20.42 -42.95
C SER A 47 10.83 -21.13 -42.00
N GLU A 48 11.84 -20.42 -41.47
CA GLU A 48 12.75 -20.96 -40.45
C GLU A 48 12.06 -21.18 -39.10
N LEU A 49 11.14 -20.30 -38.71
CA LEU A 49 10.36 -20.47 -37.49
C LEU A 49 9.44 -21.70 -37.60
N GLU A 50 8.77 -21.87 -38.73
CA GLU A 50 7.93 -23.03 -39.00
C GLU A 50 8.74 -24.33 -38.95
N LYS A 51 9.91 -24.38 -39.59
CA LYS A 51 10.83 -25.53 -39.51
C LYS A 51 11.27 -25.82 -38.08
N ARG A 52 11.61 -24.79 -37.29
CA ARG A 52 11.99 -24.93 -35.87
C ARG A 52 10.85 -25.50 -35.01
N LEU A 53 9.61 -25.13 -35.31
CA LEU A 53 8.44 -25.68 -34.63
C LEU A 53 8.24 -27.15 -35.03
N VAL A 54 8.30 -27.49 -36.32
CA VAL A 54 8.19 -28.89 -36.80
C VAL A 54 9.30 -29.80 -36.26
N LEU A 55 10.50 -29.27 -36.04
CA LEU A 55 11.64 -30.02 -35.50
C LEU A 55 11.53 -30.35 -34.01
N LYS A 56 10.66 -29.65 -33.27
CA LYS A 56 10.45 -29.90 -31.84
C LYS A 56 9.30 -30.88 -31.65
N ASP A 57 9.49 -31.84 -30.74
CA ASP A 57 8.46 -32.85 -30.42
C ASP A 57 7.12 -32.21 -30.02
N ASP A 58 7.15 -31.14 -29.21
CA ASP A 58 5.95 -30.43 -28.76
C ASP A 58 5.45 -29.34 -29.72
N HIS A 59 6.11 -29.15 -30.86
CA HIS A 59 5.76 -28.12 -31.85
C HIS A 59 5.60 -26.68 -31.28
N CYS A 60 6.28 -26.41 -30.16
CA CYS A 60 6.11 -25.18 -29.38
C CYS A 60 7.43 -24.50 -28.96
N ILE A 61 7.35 -23.19 -28.76
CA ILE A 61 8.39 -22.36 -28.16
C ILE A 61 7.75 -21.69 -26.96
N ALA A 62 8.16 -22.12 -25.76
CA ALA A 62 7.55 -21.72 -24.49
C ALA A 62 7.49 -20.19 -24.28
N TYR A 63 8.51 -19.44 -24.70
CA TYR A 63 8.53 -17.99 -24.53
C TYR A 63 9.44 -17.30 -25.55
N ALA A 64 8.86 -16.53 -26.46
CA ALA A 64 9.57 -15.80 -27.50
C ALA A 64 8.87 -14.49 -27.86
N ALA A 65 9.64 -13.55 -28.40
CA ALA A 65 9.14 -12.27 -28.89
C ALA A 65 9.08 -12.28 -30.42
N VAL A 66 7.94 -11.88 -30.99
CA VAL A 66 7.73 -11.75 -32.44
C VAL A 66 7.24 -10.34 -32.74
N GLU A 67 7.81 -9.73 -33.77
CA GLU A 67 7.43 -8.42 -34.27
C GLU A 67 6.74 -8.59 -35.64
N GLY A 68 5.67 -7.84 -35.87
CA GLY A 68 5.01 -7.81 -37.17
C GLY A 68 3.99 -6.70 -37.27
N LEU A 69 3.48 -6.47 -38.48
CA LEU A 69 2.42 -5.53 -38.75
C LEU A 69 1.06 -6.20 -38.51
N VAL A 70 0.16 -5.50 -37.83
CA VAL A 70 -1.20 -6.00 -37.60
C VAL A 70 -1.91 -6.22 -38.94
N ALA A 71 -2.40 -7.43 -39.16
CA ALA A 71 -3.15 -7.84 -40.35
C ALA A 71 -4.51 -8.39 -39.93
N ASP A 72 -5.56 -8.01 -40.64
CA ASP A 72 -6.91 -8.50 -40.39
C ASP A 72 -7.12 -9.92 -40.96
N LEU A 73 -8.04 -10.66 -40.34
CA LEU A 73 -8.49 -11.97 -40.83
C LEU A 73 -9.96 -11.90 -41.30
N GLY A 74 -10.35 -10.77 -41.89
CA GLY A 74 -11.66 -10.55 -42.50
C GLY A 74 -12.65 -9.74 -41.68
N LYS A 75 -12.68 -9.87 -40.35
CA LYS A 75 -13.50 -8.99 -39.49
C LYS A 75 -12.69 -7.76 -39.08
N ILE A 76 -13.17 -6.58 -39.45
CA ILE A 76 -12.56 -5.29 -39.13
C ILE A 76 -13.60 -4.36 -38.50
N PHE A 77 -13.15 -3.53 -37.58
CA PHE A 77 -13.93 -2.44 -37.02
C PHE A 77 -13.60 -1.14 -37.74
N SER A 78 -14.63 -0.36 -38.04
CA SER A 78 -14.52 1.00 -38.55
C SER A 78 -15.02 1.96 -37.48
N THR A 79 -14.26 3.01 -37.20
CA THR A 79 -14.73 4.07 -36.28
C THR A 79 -15.82 4.91 -36.94
N ARG A 80 -16.66 5.55 -36.12
CA ARG A 80 -17.77 6.41 -36.56
C ARG A 80 -17.33 7.60 -37.42
N ASN A 81 -16.10 8.09 -37.23
CA ASN A 81 -15.70 9.42 -37.75
C ASN A 81 -14.35 9.46 -38.47
N SER A 82 -13.69 8.32 -38.67
CA SER A 82 -12.42 8.24 -39.40
C SER A 82 -12.43 7.04 -40.36
N MET A 83 -11.75 7.16 -41.51
CA MET A 83 -11.59 6.05 -42.46
C MET A 83 -10.60 4.96 -41.97
N LYS A 84 -10.19 4.99 -40.70
CA LYS A 84 -9.30 3.97 -40.14
C LYS A 84 -10.05 2.68 -39.84
N GLN A 85 -9.41 1.57 -40.20
CA GLN A 85 -9.86 0.23 -39.94
C GLN A 85 -8.92 -0.44 -38.94
N GLY A 86 -9.48 -1.17 -38.00
CA GLY A 86 -8.72 -1.82 -36.94
C GLY A 86 -9.31 -3.14 -36.49
N VAL A 87 -8.54 -3.88 -35.70
CA VAL A 87 -8.88 -5.23 -35.25
C VAL A 87 -9.27 -5.28 -33.77
N VAL A 88 -8.91 -4.25 -33.01
CA VAL A 88 -9.33 -4.07 -31.62
C VAL A 88 -9.96 -2.70 -31.51
N LEU A 89 -11.16 -2.60 -30.93
CA LEU A 89 -11.87 -1.36 -30.67
C LEU A 89 -12.25 -1.29 -29.20
N HIS A 90 -11.72 -0.30 -28.50
CA HIS A 90 -12.11 0.07 -27.15
C HIS A 90 -13.00 1.30 -27.21
N THR A 91 -14.20 1.23 -26.63
CA THR A 91 -15.16 2.34 -26.59
C THR A 91 -15.57 2.62 -25.16
N ALA A 92 -15.32 3.84 -24.69
CA ALA A 92 -15.71 4.29 -23.37
C ALA A 92 -16.60 5.54 -23.44
N LEU A 93 -17.64 5.56 -22.61
CA LEU A 93 -18.55 6.68 -22.41
C LEU A 93 -18.50 7.07 -20.94
N VAL A 94 -17.95 8.25 -20.65
CA VAL A 94 -17.69 8.72 -19.30
C VAL A 94 -18.46 10.00 -19.02
N GLU A 95 -19.32 9.97 -18.01
CA GLU A 95 -20.02 11.15 -17.51
C GLU A 95 -19.13 11.91 -16.51
N HIS A 96 -18.92 13.19 -16.76
CA HIS A 96 -18.16 14.07 -15.88
C HIS A 96 -19.11 14.86 -14.99
N LYS A 97 -18.93 14.75 -13.68
CA LYS A 97 -19.74 15.40 -12.65
C LYS A 97 -18.86 16.12 -11.65
N SER A 98 -19.39 17.13 -10.98
CA SER A 98 -18.80 17.71 -9.79
C SER A 98 -19.75 17.54 -8.62
N LYS A 99 -19.25 16.99 -7.51
CA LYS A 99 -20.03 16.77 -6.30
C LYS A 99 -19.42 17.55 -5.14
N ARG A 100 -20.26 18.18 -4.32
CA ARG A 100 -19.83 18.88 -3.12
C ARG A 100 -19.81 17.90 -1.94
N THR A 101 -18.61 17.60 -1.45
CA THR A 101 -18.37 16.72 -0.30
C THR A 101 -17.68 17.52 0.80
N GLN A 102 -18.28 17.58 2.00
CA GLN A 102 -17.73 18.33 3.15
C GLN A 102 -17.38 19.81 2.83
N GLY A 103 -18.16 20.46 1.97
CA GLY A 103 -17.95 21.86 1.58
C GLY A 103 -17.00 22.08 0.40
N PHE A 104 -16.25 21.06 -0.03
CA PHE A 104 -15.34 21.14 -1.17
C PHE A 104 -15.97 20.51 -2.43
N TRP A 105 -15.76 21.15 -3.57
CA TRP A 105 -16.14 20.57 -4.87
C TRP A 105 -15.08 19.56 -5.29
N ALA A 106 -15.51 18.33 -5.56
CA ALA A 106 -14.68 17.27 -6.10
C ALA A 106 -15.19 16.86 -7.48
N ASP A 107 -14.27 16.70 -8.42
CA ASP A 107 -14.59 16.18 -9.75
C ASP A 107 -14.72 14.65 -9.68
N MET A 108 -15.78 14.14 -10.27
CA MET A 108 -16.14 12.74 -10.31
C MET A 108 -16.36 12.32 -11.75
N LYS A 109 -15.87 11.13 -12.10
CA LYS A 109 -16.14 10.49 -13.38
C LYS A 109 -16.99 9.25 -13.12
N LYS A 110 -18.10 9.12 -13.85
CA LYS A 110 -18.94 7.93 -13.83
C LYS A 110 -18.86 7.27 -15.21
N VAL A 111 -18.29 6.07 -15.25
CA VAL A 111 -18.25 5.27 -16.48
C VAL A 111 -19.67 4.77 -16.76
N LEU A 112 -20.25 5.19 -17.88
CA LEU A 112 -21.58 4.78 -18.34
C LEU A 112 -21.52 3.55 -19.24
N ARG A 113 -20.48 3.47 -20.07
CA ARG A 113 -20.19 2.32 -20.95
C ARG A 113 -18.69 2.17 -21.08
N ASP A 114 -18.24 0.93 -21.08
CA ASP A 114 -16.85 0.54 -21.32
C ASP A 114 -16.88 -0.83 -21.99
N THR A 115 -16.49 -0.88 -23.26
CA THR A 115 -16.57 -2.08 -24.09
C THR A 115 -15.28 -2.26 -24.88
N LEU A 116 -14.75 -3.48 -24.89
CA LEU A 116 -13.61 -3.90 -25.68
C LEU A 116 -14.03 -4.97 -26.68
N ASP A 117 -14.06 -4.62 -27.96
CA ASP A 117 -14.39 -5.51 -29.05
C ASP A 117 -13.10 -5.94 -29.77
N VAL A 118 -12.85 -7.25 -29.81
CA VAL A 118 -11.67 -7.84 -30.47
C VAL A 118 -12.12 -8.72 -31.64
N ALA A 119 -11.56 -8.46 -32.82
CA ALA A 119 -11.70 -9.29 -34.00
C ALA A 119 -10.47 -10.20 -34.15
N PRO A 120 -10.59 -11.39 -34.76
CA PRO A 120 -9.43 -12.23 -35.05
C PRO A 120 -8.43 -11.48 -35.95
N PHE A 121 -7.15 -11.47 -35.55
CA PHE A 121 -6.08 -10.83 -36.29
C PHE A 121 -4.78 -11.63 -36.22
N ALA A 122 -3.86 -11.29 -37.11
CA ALA A 122 -2.53 -11.87 -37.17
C ALA A 122 -1.47 -10.77 -37.21
N LEU A 123 -0.23 -11.11 -36.85
CA LEU A 123 0.92 -10.28 -37.17
C LEU A 123 1.55 -10.80 -38.45
N ARG A 124 1.76 -9.87 -39.39
CA ARG A 124 2.34 -10.12 -40.70
C ARG A 124 3.75 -9.57 -40.74
N ASP A 125 4.67 -10.39 -41.21
CA ASP A 125 6.01 -9.90 -41.50
C ASP A 125 6.03 -9.00 -42.73
N SER A 126 6.76 -7.89 -42.65
CA SER A 126 6.91 -6.95 -43.76
C SER A 126 7.67 -7.57 -44.94
N ASP A 127 8.64 -8.44 -44.66
CA ASP A 127 9.57 -8.97 -45.68
C ASP A 127 9.06 -10.28 -46.30
N THR A 128 8.68 -11.25 -45.47
CA THR A 128 8.31 -12.61 -45.90
C THR A 128 6.80 -12.77 -46.14
N GLY A 129 5.99 -11.85 -45.64
CA GLY A 129 4.52 -11.94 -45.69
C GLY A 129 3.92 -13.09 -44.89
N HIS A 130 4.71 -13.81 -44.09
CA HIS A 130 4.22 -14.87 -43.22
C HIS A 130 3.38 -14.29 -42.08
N LEU A 131 2.43 -15.09 -41.59
CA LEU A 131 1.42 -14.68 -40.62
C LEU A 131 1.55 -15.52 -39.35
N ILE A 132 1.45 -14.85 -38.20
CA ILE A 132 1.25 -15.49 -36.89
C ILE A 132 -0.08 -15.04 -36.32
N LEU A 133 -0.99 -15.97 -36.03
CA LEU A 133 -2.30 -15.63 -35.48
C LEU A 133 -2.17 -15.30 -34.00
N VAL A 134 -2.81 -14.22 -33.59
CA VAL A 134 -2.88 -13.79 -32.19
C VAL A 134 -4.11 -14.41 -31.56
N THR A 135 -3.91 -15.27 -30.56
CA THR A 135 -4.99 -15.86 -29.77
C THR A 135 -5.09 -15.18 -28.41
N GLU A 136 -6.31 -15.07 -27.87
CA GLU A 136 -6.56 -14.53 -26.52
C GLU A 136 -5.96 -13.12 -26.30
N ALA A 137 -6.06 -12.25 -27.30
CA ALA A 137 -5.49 -10.89 -27.24
C ALA A 137 -5.97 -10.05 -26.04
N THR A 138 -7.15 -10.35 -25.49
CA THR A 138 -7.71 -9.68 -24.30
C THR A 138 -6.92 -9.94 -23.02
N GLU A 139 -6.16 -11.04 -22.95
CA GLU A 139 -5.33 -11.38 -21.79
C GLU A 139 -3.94 -10.72 -21.84
N ALA A 140 -3.58 -10.14 -22.99
CA ALA A 140 -2.28 -9.54 -23.18
C ALA A 140 -2.11 -8.25 -22.38
N GLU A 141 -1.03 -8.17 -21.61
CA GLU A 141 -0.60 -6.92 -20.98
C GLU A 141 -0.05 -5.95 -22.05
N GLY A 142 -0.38 -4.67 -21.91
CA GLY A 142 0.08 -3.60 -22.80
C GLY A 142 -0.83 -3.28 -23.97
N LEU A 143 -1.74 -4.18 -24.37
CA LEU A 143 -2.58 -3.97 -25.56
C LEU A 143 -3.44 -2.71 -25.45
N LEU A 144 -4.14 -2.55 -24.31
CA LEU A 144 -5.01 -1.40 -24.04
C LEU A 144 -4.23 -0.08 -23.92
N GLU A 145 -3.01 -0.12 -23.37
CA GLU A 145 -2.19 1.09 -23.18
C GLU A 145 -1.69 1.66 -24.50
N ASP A 146 -1.56 0.81 -25.52
CA ASP A 146 -0.99 1.16 -26.81
C ASP A 146 -2.07 1.34 -27.90
N LEU A 147 -3.36 1.40 -27.57
CA LEU A 147 -4.41 1.69 -28.56
C LEU A 147 -4.34 3.15 -29.03
N GLU A 148 -4.54 3.38 -30.33
CA GLU A 148 -4.57 4.74 -30.88
C GLU A 148 -5.93 5.38 -30.64
N VAL A 149 -5.98 6.59 -30.08
CA VAL A 149 -7.22 7.36 -29.95
C VAL A 149 -7.71 7.79 -31.34
N THR A 150 -8.79 7.18 -31.83
CA THR A 150 -9.38 7.47 -33.15
C THR A 150 -10.53 8.46 -33.07
N HIS A 151 -11.25 8.49 -31.95
CA HIS A 151 -12.31 9.45 -31.68
C HIS A 151 -12.28 9.87 -30.21
N ASN A 152 -12.42 11.17 -29.94
CA ASN A 152 -12.56 11.69 -28.59
C ASN A 152 -13.40 12.96 -28.65
N GLN A 153 -14.64 12.87 -28.17
CA GLN A 153 -15.57 13.98 -28.18
C GLN A 153 -16.18 14.21 -26.80
N PHE A 154 -16.12 15.45 -26.33
CA PHE A 154 -16.82 15.88 -25.13
C PHE A 154 -18.09 16.65 -25.50
N ILE A 155 -19.24 16.15 -25.05
CA ILE A 155 -20.55 16.75 -25.22
C ILE A 155 -20.92 17.44 -23.89
N PRO A 156 -20.83 18.78 -23.81
CA PRO A 156 -21.17 19.50 -22.59
C PRO A 156 -22.66 19.38 -22.29
N HIS A 157 -23.00 19.19 -21.02
CA HIS A 157 -24.40 19.21 -20.61
C HIS A 157 -24.90 20.65 -20.66
N LYS A 158 -25.85 20.94 -21.55
CA LYS A 158 -26.53 22.24 -21.58
C LYS A 158 -27.56 22.29 -20.46
N THR A 159 -27.35 23.12 -19.46
CA THR A 159 -28.32 23.36 -18.37
C THR A 159 -28.94 24.74 -18.51
N SER A 160 -30.24 24.86 -18.18
CA SER A 160 -30.90 26.16 -18.07
C SER A 160 -30.42 26.88 -16.80
N ALA A 161 -30.56 28.21 -16.74
CA ALA A 161 -30.15 28.99 -15.57
C ALA A 161 -30.83 28.53 -14.26
N VAL A 162 -32.08 28.07 -14.35
CA VAL A 162 -32.83 27.50 -13.22
C VAL A 162 -32.24 26.16 -12.80
N GLN A 163 -31.95 25.26 -13.75
CA GLN A 163 -31.35 23.95 -13.46
C GLN A 163 -29.95 24.11 -12.85
N ALA A 164 -29.14 25.03 -13.38
CA ALA A 164 -27.81 25.32 -12.84
C ALA A 164 -27.88 25.83 -11.39
N GLY A 165 -28.92 26.61 -11.04
CA GLY A 165 -29.18 27.03 -9.66
C GLY A 165 -29.55 25.85 -8.74
N ILE A 166 -30.44 24.96 -9.21
CA ILE A 166 -30.87 23.75 -8.51
C ILE A 166 -29.68 22.82 -8.24
N ASP A 167 -28.90 22.50 -9.28
CA ASP A 167 -27.72 21.62 -9.22
C ASP A 167 -26.69 22.14 -8.20
N ARG A 168 -26.51 23.47 -8.13
CA ARG A 168 -25.61 24.11 -7.17
C ARG A 168 -26.11 24.03 -5.72
N ILE A 169 -27.43 24.06 -5.50
CA ILE A 169 -28.04 23.88 -4.18
C ILE A 169 -27.90 22.43 -3.72
N PHE A 170 -28.22 21.47 -4.60
CA PHE A 170 -28.11 20.03 -4.30
C PHE A 170 -26.65 19.55 -4.25
N GLY A 171 -25.71 20.33 -4.76
CA GLY A 171 -24.28 20.04 -4.70
C GLY A 171 -23.83 18.97 -5.69
N GLU A 172 -24.60 18.73 -6.75
CA GLU A 172 -24.26 17.81 -7.83
C GLU A 172 -24.47 18.52 -9.17
N VAL A 173 -23.39 18.68 -9.94
CA VAL A 173 -23.42 19.38 -11.23
C VAL A 173 -22.90 18.43 -12.31
N CYS A 174 -23.74 18.10 -13.29
CA CYS A 174 -23.29 17.36 -14.47
C CYS A 174 -22.59 18.32 -15.45
N ARG A 175 -21.33 18.05 -15.79
CA ARG A 175 -20.55 18.87 -16.72
C ARG A 175 -20.77 18.44 -18.17
N GLY A 176 -20.94 17.15 -18.40
CA GLY A 176 -21.10 16.60 -19.74
C GLY A 176 -20.69 15.14 -19.82
N ILE A 177 -20.74 14.62 -21.04
CA ILE A 177 -20.41 13.23 -21.35
C ILE A 177 -19.24 13.24 -22.33
N GLN A 178 -18.25 12.39 -22.09
CA GLN A 178 -17.13 12.16 -22.98
C GLN A 178 -17.26 10.79 -23.64
N GLU A 179 -17.20 10.75 -24.96
CA GLU A 179 -17.15 9.52 -25.76
C GLU A 179 -15.73 9.38 -26.33
N THR A 180 -15.08 8.25 -26.07
CA THR A 180 -13.74 7.93 -26.56
C THR A 180 -13.75 6.59 -27.28
N GLU A 181 -13.19 6.57 -28.49
CA GLU A 181 -12.91 5.35 -29.25
C GLU A 181 -11.40 5.23 -29.48
N GLU A 182 -10.82 4.13 -29.02
CA GLU A 182 -9.40 3.78 -29.16
C GLU A 182 -9.29 2.48 -29.96
N MET A 183 -8.32 2.38 -30.86
CA MET A 183 -8.27 1.30 -31.84
C MET A 183 -6.85 0.80 -32.09
N LEU A 184 -6.71 -0.51 -32.27
CA LEU A 184 -5.52 -1.10 -32.87
C LEU A 184 -5.71 -1.14 -34.39
N VAL A 185 -5.11 -0.17 -35.07
CA VAL A 185 -5.23 0.03 -36.52
C VAL A 185 -4.47 -1.05 -37.29
N VAL A 186 -5.03 -1.49 -38.43
CA VAL A 186 -4.37 -2.42 -39.35
C VAL A 186 -3.10 -1.77 -39.92
N GLY A 187 -2.00 -2.52 -39.97
CA GLY A 187 -0.70 -2.04 -40.43
C GLY A 187 0.17 -1.40 -39.35
N THR A 188 -0.32 -1.28 -38.12
CA THR A 188 0.50 -0.83 -36.98
C THR A 188 1.52 -1.90 -36.60
N SER A 189 2.75 -1.49 -36.29
CA SER A 189 3.79 -2.40 -35.79
C SER A 189 3.48 -2.83 -34.36
N LEU A 190 3.42 -4.13 -34.13
CA LEU A 190 3.10 -4.71 -32.83
C LEU A 190 4.09 -5.85 -32.51
N MET A 191 4.53 -5.89 -31.26
CA MET A 191 5.30 -6.98 -30.69
C MET A 191 4.39 -7.86 -29.84
N GLY A 192 4.39 -9.15 -30.12
CA GLY A 192 3.82 -10.18 -29.24
C GLY A 192 4.92 -10.94 -28.51
N ILE A 193 4.79 -11.07 -27.19
CA ILE A 193 5.66 -11.91 -26.37
C ILE A 193 4.79 -12.94 -25.67
N GLY A 194 5.06 -14.22 -25.92
CA GLY A 194 4.27 -15.31 -25.39
C GLY A 194 4.76 -16.66 -25.88
N GLU A 195 3.90 -17.66 -25.76
CA GLU A 195 4.17 -18.99 -26.27
C GLU A 195 3.76 -19.09 -27.74
N ILE A 196 4.66 -19.58 -28.58
CA ILE A 196 4.44 -19.76 -30.01
C ILE A 196 4.27 -21.25 -30.28
N PHE A 197 3.23 -21.62 -31.00
CA PHE A 197 2.95 -23.01 -31.33
C PHE A 197 2.43 -23.14 -32.76
N LEU A 198 2.60 -24.33 -33.33
CA LEU A 198 2.10 -24.67 -34.66
C LEU A 198 0.84 -25.55 -34.51
N GLU A 199 -0.30 -25.07 -35.01
CA GLU A 199 -1.56 -25.81 -34.99
C GLU A 199 -2.25 -25.67 -36.35
N ASP A 200 -2.72 -26.78 -36.92
CA ASP A 200 -3.34 -26.82 -38.25
C ASP A 200 -2.48 -26.21 -39.37
N GLY A 201 -1.16 -26.33 -39.26
CA GLY A 201 -0.21 -25.75 -40.21
C GLY A 201 -0.15 -24.21 -40.18
N ARG A 202 -0.67 -23.58 -39.12
CA ARG A 202 -0.61 -22.14 -38.89
C ARG A 202 0.13 -21.83 -37.61
N VAL A 203 1.04 -20.86 -37.67
CA VAL A 203 1.74 -20.39 -36.47
C VAL A 203 0.79 -19.51 -35.65
N LYS A 204 0.69 -19.77 -34.36
CA LYS A 204 -0.16 -19.03 -33.41
C LYS A 204 0.68 -18.59 -32.21
N ILE A 205 0.27 -17.49 -31.57
CA ILE A 205 0.82 -17.01 -30.31
C ILE A 205 -0.28 -16.92 -29.25
N ARG A 206 -0.02 -17.50 -28.08
CA ARG A 206 -0.95 -17.59 -26.94
C ARG A 206 -0.30 -17.16 -25.63
N PRO A 207 -1.10 -16.93 -24.57
CA PRO A 207 -0.58 -16.84 -23.22
C PRO A 207 0.26 -18.07 -22.85
N PRO A 208 1.41 -17.91 -22.19
CA PRO A 208 2.24 -19.04 -21.80
C PRO A 208 1.51 -19.97 -20.83
N GLU A 209 1.65 -21.29 -21.00
CA GLU A 209 1.10 -22.27 -20.03
C GLU A 209 1.74 -22.15 -18.63
N THR A 210 2.95 -21.59 -18.54
CA THR A 210 3.63 -21.39 -17.27
C THR A 210 3.19 -20.08 -16.61
N ASP A 211 2.53 -20.16 -15.45
CA ASP A 211 2.01 -19.02 -14.65
C ASP A 211 3.07 -17.98 -14.25
N SER A 212 4.35 -18.30 -14.40
CA SER A 212 5.45 -17.37 -14.14
C SER A 212 5.66 -16.33 -15.25
N ALA A 213 5.25 -16.62 -16.49
CA ALA A 213 5.53 -15.80 -17.66
C ALA A 213 4.26 -15.10 -18.14
N LYS A 214 4.37 -13.81 -18.48
CA LYS A 214 3.22 -12.99 -18.85
C LYS A 214 3.12 -12.84 -20.36
N TYR A 215 1.89 -12.75 -20.84
CA TYR A 215 1.59 -12.48 -22.23
C TYR A 215 1.60 -10.97 -22.50
N PHE A 216 2.34 -10.51 -23.50
CA PHE A 216 2.39 -9.09 -23.88
C PHE A 216 2.04 -8.88 -25.33
N LEU A 217 1.26 -7.82 -25.58
CA LEU A 217 1.04 -7.23 -26.91
C LEU A 217 1.30 -5.73 -26.77
N THR A 218 2.34 -5.22 -27.42
CA THR A 218 2.76 -3.82 -27.26
C THR A 218 3.36 -3.26 -28.55
N GLN A 219 3.20 -1.95 -28.77
CA GLN A 219 3.89 -1.24 -29.86
C GLN A 219 5.35 -0.90 -29.52
N LEU A 220 5.79 -1.17 -28.28
CA LEU A 220 7.16 -0.94 -27.84
C LEU A 220 8.10 -2.03 -28.35
N SER A 221 9.34 -1.66 -28.69
CA SER A 221 10.41 -2.63 -28.90
C SER A 221 10.75 -3.37 -27.59
N LYS A 222 11.35 -4.55 -27.71
CA LYS A 222 11.78 -5.39 -26.58
C LYS A 222 12.60 -4.58 -25.56
N ASN A 223 13.53 -3.77 -26.05
CA ASN A 223 14.38 -2.92 -25.21
C ASN A 223 13.62 -1.77 -24.54
N GLN A 224 12.64 -1.18 -25.22
CA GLN A 224 11.80 -0.13 -24.62
C GLN A 224 10.87 -0.71 -23.54
N LEU A 225 10.29 -1.89 -23.78
CA LEU A 225 9.48 -2.60 -22.79
C LEU A 225 10.30 -2.95 -21.55
N ILE A 226 11.50 -3.51 -21.73
CA ILE A 226 12.44 -3.79 -20.63
C ILE A 226 12.74 -2.52 -19.83
N LYS A 227 13.08 -1.40 -20.50
CA LYS A 227 13.35 -0.12 -19.83
C LYS A 227 12.13 0.41 -19.07
N LYS A 228 10.92 0.32 -19.65
CA LYS A 228 9.66 0.73 -19.01
C LYS A 228 9.41 -0.06 -17.73
N LEU A 229 9.51 -1.40 -17.80
CA LEU A 229 9.32 -2.28 -16.64
C LEU A 229 10.41 -2.09 -15.56
N GLN A 230 11.68 -1.92 -15.97
CA GLN A 230 12.78 -1.63 -15.05
C GLN A 230 12.60 -0.31 -14.32
N SER A 231 12.17 0.75 -15.03
CA SER A 231 11.88 2.06 -14.43
C SER A 231 10.78 1.95 -13.37
N GLN A 232 9.66 1.29 -13.72
CA GLN A 232 8.57 1.06 -12.77
C GLN A 232 9.01 0.22 -11.56
N SER A 233 9.83 -0.80 -11.79
CA SER A 233 10.40 -1.63 -10.73
C SER A 233 11.30 -0.82 -9.79
N LEU A 234 12.14 0.08 -10.32
CA LEU A 234 12.99 0.96 -9.52
C LEU A 234 12.15 1.92 -8.66
N THR A 235 11.09 2.51 -9.22
CA THR A 235 10.15 3.33 -8.46
C THR A 235 9.50 2.55 -7.32
N LEU A 236 9.04 1.31 -7.57
CA LEU A 236 8.47 0.44 -6.53
C LEU A 236 9.49 0.08 -5.44
N LYS A 237 10.75 -0.15 -5.82
CA LYS A 237 11.84 -0.39 -4.87
C LYS A 237 12.05 0.80 -3.94
N ILE A 238 12.09 2.02 -4.49
CA ILE A 238 12.25 3.25 -3.70
C ILE A 238 11.11 3.38 -2.69
N PHE A 239 9.86 3.22 -3.13
CA PHE A 239 8.72 3.28 -2.21
C PHE A 239 8.77 2.19 -1.13
N THR A 240 9.15 0.96 -1.48
CA THR A 240 9.32 -0.14 -0.52
C THR A 240 10.32 0.23 0.58
N VAL A 241 11.47 0.83 0.20
CA VAL A 241 12.48 1.28 1.18
C VAL A 241 11.94 2.40 2.06
N ILE A 242 11.26 3.40 1.48
CA ILE A 242 10.69 4.53 2.25
C ILE A 242 9.69 4.01 3.29
N PHE A 243 8.71 3.20 2.89
CA PHE A 243 7.71 2.64 3.82
C PHE A 243 8.34 1.70 4.85
N GLY A 244 9.37 0.94 4.47
CA GLY A 244 10.12 0.09 5.40
C GLY A 244 10.87 0.88 6.48
N VAL A 245 11.50 1.99 6.11
CA VAL A 245 12.19 2.90 7.05
C VAL A 245 11.18 3.55 8.00
N VAL A 246 10.04 4.04 7.48
CA VAL A 246 8.97 4.61 8.30
C VAL A 246 8.43 3.58 9.30
N ALA A 247 8.11 2.36 8.86
CA ALA A 247 7.61 1.30 9.73
C ALA A 247 8.60 0.97 10.85
N THR A 248 9.88 0.77 10.50
CA THR A 248 10.94 0.46 11.47
C THR A 248 11.16 1.59 12.47
N SER A 249 11.08 2.85 12.01
CA SER A 249 11.26 4.02 12.87
C SER A 249 10.10 4.19 13.86
N LEU A 250 8.85 3.99 13.41
CA LEU A 250 7.67 4.05 14.28
C LEU A 250 7.67 2.93 15.32
N ILE A 251 8.01 1.70 14.91
CA ILE A 251 8.11 0.55 15.82
C ILE A 251 9.24 0.76 16.83
N GLY A 252 10.42 1.22 16.38
CA GLY A 252 11.54 1.53 17.25
C GLY A 252 11.22 2.63 18.27
N PHE A 253 10.54 3.70 17.83
CA PHE A 253 10.08 4.76 18.72
C PHE A 253 9.06 4.26 19.76
N MET A 254 8.11 3.41 19.36
CA MET A 254 7.14 2.79 20.25
C MET A 254 7.81 1.89 21.30
N ILE A 255 8.76 1.04 20.88
CA ILE A 255 9.53 0.19 21.80
C ILE A 255 10.32 1.05 22.78
N TRP A 256 11.00 2.09 22.30
CA TRP A 256 11.75 3.01 23.16
C TRP A 256 10.83 3.71 24.18
N ARG A 257 9.66 4.19 23.76
CA ARG A 257 8.68 4.84 24.65
C ARG A 257 8.15 3.89 25.72
N LEU A 258 7.83 2.64 25.35
CA LEU A 258 7.39 1.60 26.29
C LEU A 258 8.50 1.21 27.26
N ALA A 259 9.73 1.03 26.76
CA ALA A 259 10.90 0.73 27.58
C ALA A 259 11.18 1.86 28.57
N LYS A 260 11.08 3.13 28.14
CA LYS A 260 11.23 4.29 29.00
C LYS A 260 10.19 4.29 30.12
N ARG A 261 8.90 4.07 29.80
CA ARG A 261 7.83 3.96 30.81
C ARG A 261 8.09 2.83 31.81
N TYR A 262 8.51 1.66 31.32
CA TYR A 262 8.84 0.52 32.18
C TYR A 262 10.02 0.81 33.11
N LEU A 263 11.07 1.46 32.59
CA LEU A 263 12.23 1.85 33.38
C LEU A 263 11.88 2.87 34.47
N GLU A 264 11.05 3.86 34.17
CA GLU A 264 10.58 4.85 35.17
C GLU A 264 9.73 4.18 36.27
N LEU A 265 8.82 3.27 35.90
CA LEU A 265 8.05 2.49 36.88
C LEU A 265 8.96 1.62 37.76
N LYS A 266 9.96 0.96 37.16
CA LYS A 266 10.93 0.16 37.92
C LYS A 266 11.80 1.02 38.83
N LYS A 267 12.13 2.26 38.41
CA LYS A 267 12.88 3.22 39.22
C LYS A 267 12.08 3.67 40.42
N THR A 268 10.84 4.13 40.22
CA THR A 268 9.95 4.52 41.33
C THR A 268 9.74 3.37 42.32
N GLN A 269 9.53 2.14 41.84
CA GLN A 269 9.42 0.96 42.71
C GLN A 269 10.69 0.72 43.55
N LYS A 270 11.88 0.81 42.93
CA LYS A 270 13.16 0.68 43.64
C LYS A 270 13.34 1.76 44.71
N ASP A 271 12.98 3.01 44.40
CA ASP A 271 13.09 4.13 45.33
C ASP A 271 12.19 3.88 46.56
N PHE A 272 10.96 3.41 46.38
CA PHE A 272 10.07 3.01 47.49
C PHE A 272 10.60 1.81 48.28
N ASP A 273 11.14 0.79 47.60
CA ASP A 273 11.71 -0.39 48.27
C ASP A 273 12.94 -0.04 49.11
N GLU A 274 13.72 0.96 48.71
CA GLU A 274 14.83 1.50 49.49
C GLU A 274 14.33 2.24 50.74
N ILE A 275 13.32 3.11 50.59
CA ILE A 275 12.65 3.78 51.71
C ILE A 275 12.14 2.74 52.72
N ARG A 276 11.46 1.70 52.24
CA ARG A 276 10.92 0.62 53.08
C ARG A 276 12.03 -0.17 53.81
N ARG A 277 13.12 -0.52 53.12
CA ARG A 277 14.26 -1.21 53.75
C ARG A 277 14.93 -0.37 54.83
N SER A 278 15.12 0.93 54.59
CA SER A 278 15.68 1.85 55.59
C SER A 278 14.77 2.01 56.81
N ALA A 279 13.45 2.01 56.61
CA ALA A 279 12.46 2.01 57.68
C ALA A 279 12.52 0.72 58.52
N LEU A 280 12.54 -0.46 57.87
CA LEU A 280 12.62 -1.74 58.57
C LEU A 280 13.88 -1.88 59.44
N ARG A 281 15.04 -1.45 58.94
CA ARG A 281 16.30 -1.44 59.74
C ARG A 281 16.14 -0.62 61.02
N ARG A 282 15.56 0.58 60.92
CA ARG A 282 15.34 1.47 62.06
C ARG A 282 14.31 0.93 63.05
N ARG A 283 13.24 0.28 62.58
CA ARG A 283 12.30 -0.44 63.46
C ARG A 283 13.02 -1.52 64.29
N GLY A 284 13.99 -2.20 63.69
CA GLY A 284 14.80 -3.23 64.35
C GLY A 284 15.78 -2.67 65.38
N GLU A 285 16.40 -1.53 65.10
CA GLU A 285 17.34 -0.84 66.00
C GLU A 285 16.62 -0.15 67.19
N ALA A 286 15.41 0.39 66.98
CA ALA A 286 14.60 1.06 68.02
C ALA A 286 13.89 0.10 69.00
N ARG A 287 14.49 -1.07 69.29
CA ARG A 287 13.93 -2.14 70.13
C ARG A 287 14.10 -1.94 71.66
N GLU A 288 14.55 -0.77 72.09
CA GLU A 288 14.44 -0.32 73.49
C GLU A 288 13.04 0.30 73.71
N PRO A 289 12.24 -0.19 74.67
CA PRO A 289 10.89 0.32 74.93
C PRO A 289 10.96 1.59 75.78
N THR A 290 11.53 2.66 75.25
CA THR A 290 11.24 3.99 75.78
C THR A 290 9.87 4.41 75.25
N ALA A 291 9.00 4.87 76.15
CA ALA A 291 7.60 5.18 75.88
C ALA A 291 7.43 6.00 74.59
N ARG A 292 7.06 5.33 73.49
CA ARG A 292 6.73 5.99 72.23
C ARG A 292 5.44 6.75 72.48
N GLY A 293 5.51 8.08 72.46
CA GLY A 293 4.33 8.93 72.58
C GLY A 293 3.33 8.62 71.45
N GLU A 294 2.03 8.74 71.76
CA GLU A 294 0.91 8.55 70.83
C GLU A 294 1.06 9.40 69.55
N ASP A 295 1.75 10.54 69.69
CA ASP A 295 2.08 11.51 68.64
C ASP A 295 3.08 11.03 67.58
N ASP A 296 3.74 9.89 67.77
CA ASP A 296 4.81 9.41 66.86
C ASP A 296 4.38 8.25 65.94
N SER A 297 3.12 7.84 66.06
CA SER A 297 2.49 6.76 65.28
C SER A 297 1.92 7.25 63.94
N CYS A 298 1.93 6.37 62.93
CA CYS A 298 1.36 6.62 61.61
C CYS A 298 -0.15 6.87 61.68
N VAL A 299 -0.65 7.96 61.08
CA VAL A 299 -2.07 8.34 61.14
C VAL A 299 -3.02 7.40 60.41
N VAL A 300 -2.49 6.47 59.61
CA VAL A 300 -3.29 5.53 58.80
C VAL A 300 -3.42 4.17 59.50
N CYS A 301 -2.31 3.55 59.91
CA CYS A 301 -2.33 2.22 60.55
C CYS A 301 -2.27 2.25 62.07
N LEU A 302 -1.87 3.39 62.68
CA LEU A 302 -1.65 3.56 64.12
C LEU A 302 -0.70 2.53 64.77
N SER A 303 0.01 1.75 63.95
CA SER A 303 0.80 0.60 64.38
C SER A 303 2.31 0.82 64.23
N HIS A 304 2.70 1.52 63.16
CA HIS A 304 4.10 1.78 62.83
C HIS A 304 4.46 3.26 63.03
N PRO A 305 5.72 3.59 63.32
CA PRO A 305 6.14 4.98 63.47
C PRO A 305 6.04 5.75 62.15
N ARG A 306 6.01 7.08 62.23
CA ARG A 306 6.06 7.96 61.06
C ARG A 306 7.47 7.92 60.46
N GLU A 307 7.58 7.49 59.22
CA GLU A 307 8.87 7.16 58.57
C GLU A 307 9.11 7.91 57.27
N VAL A 308 8.05 8.48 56.68
CA VAL A 308 8.12 9.21 55.43
C VAL A 308 7.66 10.65 55.61
N VAL A 309 8.35 11.56 54.93
CA VAL A 309 7.90 12.94 54.72
C VAL A 309 7.35 13.07 53.31
N THR A 310 6.20 13.73 53.19
CA THR A 310 5.63 14.10 51.89
C THR A 310 6.28 15.38 51.41
N LEU A 311 6.94 15.36 50.25
CA LEU A 311 7.49 16.58 49.64
C LEU A 311 6.38 17.56 49.25
N ASP A 312 6.75 18.83 49.09
CA ASP A 312 5.88 20.00 48.85
C ASP A 312 5.08 20.50 50.06
N CYS A 313 4.34 19.63 50.76
CA CYS A 313 3.60 20.03 51.97
C CYS A 313 4.34 19.74 53.29
N GLY A 314 5.42 18.97 53.27
CA GLY A 314 6.32 18.75 54.42
C GLY A 314 5.77 17.91 55.58
N HIS A 315 4.54 17.39 55.48
CA HIS A 315 3.92 16.63 56.57
C HIS A 315 4.59 15.26 56.79
N ILE A 316 4.93 14.96 58.04
CA ILE A 316 5.43 13.67 58.50
C ILE A 316 4.26 12.96 59.19
N SER A 317 3.49 12.15 58.45
CA SER A 317 2.22 11.57 58.95
C SER A 317 2.10 10.05 58.76
N MET A 318 2.93 9.42 57.93
CA MET A 318 2.75 8.02 57.52
C MET A 318 3.98 7.16 57.75
N CYS A 319 3.78 5.86 57.91
CA CYS A 319 4.85 4.87 57.77
C CYS A 319 5.09 4.55 56.29
N SER A 320 6.23 3.92 55.99
CA SER A 320 6.60 3.53 54.62
C SER A 320 5.59 2.58 53.94
N ASP A 321 5.01 1.65 54.70
CA ASP A 321 4.04 0.68 54.18
C ASP A 321 2.71 1.36 53.79
N CYS A 322 2.18 2.27 54.63
CA CYS A 322 0.95 2.99 54.34
C CYS A 322 1.11 4.00 53.19
N ALA A 323 2.30 4.59 53.04
CA ALA A 323 2.58 5.54 51.97
C ALA A 323 2.53 4.88 50.58
N GLN A 324 3.01 3.63 50.46
CA GLN A 324 2.97 2.87 49.20
C GLN A 324 1.55 2.47 48.78
N LEU A 325 0.64 2.31 49.75
CA LEU A 325 -0.74 1.88 49.51
C LEU A 325 -1.70 3.04 49.16
N LEU A 326 -1.23 4.28 49.17
CA LEU A 326 -2.08 5.43 48.84
C LEU A 326 -2.58 5.33 47.39
N PRO A 327 -3.88 5.58 47.13
CA PRO A 327 -4.41 5.60 45.78
C PRO A 327 -3.80 6.75 44.96
N GLN A 328 -3.71 6.57 43.65
CA GLN A 328 -3.31 7.65 42.74
C GLN A 328 -4.51 8.53 42.35
N PRO A 329 -4.33 9.87 42.27
CA PRO A 329 -3.12 10.63 42.64
C PRO A 329 -2.92 10.64 44.17
N HIS A 330 -1.67 10.48 44.62
CA HIS A 330 -1.34 10.45 46.04
C HIS A 330 -1.69 11.80 46.69
N LYS A 331 -2.43 11.77 47.81
CA LYS A 331 -2.80 12.97 48.58
C LYS A 331 -2.37 12.85 50.03
N CYS A 332 -1.90 13.94 50.62
CA CYS A 332 -1.51 13.99 52.02
C CYS A 332 -2.74 13.78 52.92
N PRO A 333 -2.74 12.81 53.86
CA PRO A 333 -3.86 12.61 54.77
C PRO A 333 -4.19 13.81 55.68
N VAL A 334 -3.22 14.72 55.85
CA VAL A 334 -3.34 15.90 56.72
C VAL A 334 -3.91 17.10 55.97
N CYS A 335 -3.19 17.58 54.94
CA CYS A 335 -3.57 18.80 54.20
C CYS A 335 -4.30 18.55 52.88
N ARG A 336 -4.37 17.30 52.42
CA ARG A 336 -5.00 16.87 51.15
C ARG A 336 -4.32 17.37 49.88
N ASP A 337 -3.17 18.04 49.99
CA ASP A 337 -2.34 18.40 48.85
C ASP A 337 -1.83 17.16 48.11
N VAL A 338 -1.63 17.31 46.80
CA VAL A 338 -1.08 16.26 45.95
C VAL A 338 0.40 16.05 46.30
N ILE A 339 0.80 14.81 46.48
CA ILE A 339 2.17 14.44 46.84
C ILE A 339 2.92 14.08 45.56
N GLU A 340 4.00 14.81 45.23
CA GLU A 340 4.85 14.44 44.12
C GLU A 340 5.80 13.27 44.47
N ARG A 341 6.39 13.30 45.66
CA ARG A 341 7.42 12.34 46.10
C ARG A 341 7.42 12.11 47.61
N PHE A 342 7.86 10.92 48.02
CA PHE A 342 8.09 10.57 49.43
C PHE A 342 9.59 10.50 49.72
N LEU A 343 10.02 11.02 50.87
CA LEU A 343 11.39 10.87 51.35
C LEU A 343 11.42 10.19 52.72
N PRO A 344 12.46 9.42 53.06
CA PRO A 344 12.61 8.86 54.39
C PRO A 344 12.94 9.96 55.41
N VAL A 345 12.29 9.98 56.56
CA VAL A 345 12.57 10.95 57.64
C VAL A 345 13.83 10.53 58.38
N TYR A 346 14.91 11.32 58.38
CA TYR A 346 16.08 11.02 59.21
C TYR A 346 15.91 11.67 60.59
N ARG A 347 15.95 10.87 61.67
CA ARG A 347 16.02 11.36 63.04
C ARG A 347 17.42 11.02 63.58
N PRO A 348 18.21 12.01 63.99
CA PRO A 348 19.56 11.79 64.51
C PRO A 348 19.55 11.04 65.84
#